data_AF-A0A2B0WAB6-F1
#
_entry.id   AF-A0A2B0WAB6-F1
#
_cell.length_a   1.000
_cell.length_b   1.000
_cell.length_c   1.000
_cell.angle_alpha   90.00
_cell.angle_beta   90.00
_cell.angle_gamma   90.00
#
_symmetry.space_group_name_H-M   'P 1'
#
loop_
_entity.id
_entity.type
_entity.pdbx_description
1 polymer ?
#
loop_
_entity_poly.entity_id
_entity_poly.type
_entity_poly.pdbx_seq_one_letter_code
_entity_poly.pdbx_strand_id
1 'polypeptide(L)'
;MDKQKRIEIVNSLIKYFADHEREFFRYKDSIAHFKHDGRNLWYVDHGTNVPMRMTRSSYMNKKQEHNFTGGGTMWGLIRDFTDFIFGNDNSNGKNGYGGLYCTHWGWSEEGMEKMREYAKEIGYLKA
;
A
#
# COMPACT_ATOMS: atom_id res chain seq x y z
N MET A 1 11.73 14.59 1.66
CA MET A 1 11.51 13.32 2.38
C MET A 1 12.30 12.21 1.72
N ASP A 2 13.16 11.52 2.46
CA ASP A 2 13.97 10.41 1.95
C ASP A 2 13.13 9.14 1.73
N LYS A 3 13.73 8.14 1.07
CA LYS A 3 13.06 6.89 0.71
C LYS A 3 12.69 6.04 1.93
N GLN A 4 13.55 5.98 2.95
CA GLN A 4 13.29 5.16 4.13
C GLN A 4 12.08 5.72 4.89
N LYS A 5 12.00 7.04 5.05
CA LYS A 5 10.84 7.70 5.64
C LYS A 5 9.55 7.45 4.86
N ARG A 6 9.61 7.43 3.53
CA ARG A 6 8.45 7.08 2.68
C ARG A 6 7.98 5.64 2.88
N ILE A 7 8.90 4.70 3.05
CA ILE A 7 8.59 3.30 3.34
C ILE A 7 7.90 3.19 4.71
N GLU A 8 8.42 3.88 5.73
CA GLU A 8 7.81 3.91 7.06
C GLU A 8 6.38 4.43 7.02
N ILE A 9 6.14 5.54 6.30
CA ILE A 9 4.79 6.11 6.12
C ILE A 9 3.85 5.10 5.49
N VAL A 10 4.26 4.48 4.37
CA VAL A 10 3.45 3.47 3.70
C VAL A 10 3.18 2.28 4.60
N ASN A 11 4.18 1.79 5.34
CA ASN A 11 4.01 0.67 6.25
C ASN A 11 3.08 1.00 7.42
N SER A 12 3.14 2.23 7.96
CA SER A 12 2.18 2.71 8.96
C SER A 12 0.76 2.72 8.42
N LEU A 13 0.57 3.11 7.15
CA LEU A 13 -0.73 3.09 6.51
C LEU A 13 -1.23 1.66 6.25
N ILE A 14 -0.37 0.76 5.76
CA ILE A 14 -0.73 -0.67 5.62
C ILE A 14 -1.12 -1.26 6.97
N LYS A 15 -0.37 -0.93 8.03
CA LYS A 15 -0.70 -1.36 9.40
C LYS A 15 -2.05 -0.81 9.86
N TYR A 16 -2.35 0.46 9.55
CA TYR A 16 -3.66 1.05 9.81
C TYR A 16 -4.78 0.25 9.11
N PHE A 17 -4.66 -0.06 7.82
CA PHE A 17 -5.63 -0.91 7.11
C PHE A 17 -5.78 -2.30 7.73
N ALA A 18 -4.69 -2.88 8.23
CA ALA A 18 -4.66 -4.21 8.85
C ALA A 18 -5.28 -4.27 10.25
N ASP A 19 -5.38 -3.13 10.95
CA ASP A 19 -5.91 -3.04 12.32
C ASP A 19 -7.33 -2.48 12.38
N HIS A 20 -7.87 -2.05 11.24
CA HIS A 20 -9.19 -1.45 11.14
C HIS A 20 -10.11 -2.33 10.28
N GLU A 21 -11.27 -1.78 9.91
CA GLU A 21 -12.36 -2.50 9.24
C GLU A 21 -11.86 -3.42 8.11
N ARG A 22 -12.46 -4.61 8.00
CA ARG A 22 -12.14 -5.64 6.99
C ARG A 22 -10.71 -6.21 7.05
N GLU A 23 -9.83 -5.72 7.93
CA GLU A 23 -8.48 -6.24 8.17
C GLU A 23 -7.66 -6.41 6.87
N PHE A 24 -7.77 -5.47 5.94
CA PHE A 24 -7.00 -5.54 4.69
C PHE A 24 -5.49 -5.63 4.98
N PHE A 25 -4.76 -6.37 4.15
CA PHE A 25 -3.33 -6.63 4.33
C PHE A 25 -2.95 -7.47 5.55
N ARG A 26 -3.93 -8.10 6.23
CA ARG A 26 -3.68 -9.03 7.34
C ARG A 26 -4.14 -10.44 6.98
N TYR A 27 -3.31 -11.43 7.32
CA TYR A 27 -3.71 -12.83 7.32
C TYR A 27 -3.08 -13.51 8.54
N LYS A 28 -3.93 -13.93 9.49
CA LYS A 28 -3.50 -14.41 10.81
C LYS A 28 -2.59 -13.36 11.47
N ASP A 29 -1.40 -13.77 11.91
CA ASP A 29 -0.42 -12.91 12.55
C ASP A 29 0.48 -12.15 11.55
N SER A 30 0.30 -12.35 10.23
CA SER A 30 1.10 -11.67 9.20
C SER A 30 0.42 -10.40 8.69
N ILE A 31 1.21 -9.35 8.52
CA ILE A 31 0.81 -8.07 7.92
C ILE A 31 1.74 -7.77 6.74
N ALA A 32 1.14 -7.37 5.62
CA ALA A 32 1.90 -7.02 4.44
C ALA A 32 2.76 -5.79 4.71
N HIS A 33 3.90 -5.68 4.06
CA HIS A 33 4.78 -4.54 4.26
C HIS A 33 5.75 -4.35 3.10
N PHE A 34 6.24 -3.14 2.95
CA PHE A 34 7.40 -2.83 2.12
C PHE A 34 8.69 -2.97 2.92
N LYS A 35 9.75 -3.45 2.27
CA LYS A 35 11.12 -3.44 2.79
C LYS A 35 12.11 -3.07 1.69
N HIS A 36 13.23 -2.47 2.09
CA HIS A 36 14.33 -2.14 1.19
C HIS A 36 15.60 -2.87 1.65
N ASP A 37 16.30 -3.52 0.72
CA ASP A 37 17.52 -4.30 1.02
C ASP A 37 18.83 -3.52 0.76
N GLY A 38 18.73 -2.20 0.58
CA GLY A 38 19.82 -1.33 0.16
C GLY A 38 19.90 -1.13 -1.36
N ARG A 39 19.32 -2.04 -2.15
CA ARG A 39 19.31 -1.97 -3.62
C ARG A 39 17.91 -1.94 -4.22
N ASN A 40 17.00 -2.73 -3.67
CA ASN A 40 15.69 -3.01 -4.21
C ASN A 40 14.61 -2.75 -3.17
N LEU A 41 13.47 -2.27 -3.66
CA LEU A 41 12.23 -2.23 -2.91
C LEU A 41 11.50 -3.57 -3.11
N TRP A 42 10.98 -4.12 -2.03
CA TRP A 42 10.20 -5.34 -2.01
C TRP A 42 8.88 -5.09 -1.31
N TYR A 43 7.79 -5.63 -1.84
CA TYR A 43 6.54 -5.79 -1.13
C TYR A 43 6.43 -7.25 -0.68
N VAL A 44 6.19 -7.47 0.60
CA VAL A 44 5.96 -8.80 1.19
C VAL A 44 4.47 -8.92 1.44
N ASP A 45 3.84 -9.87 0.74
CA ASP A 45 2.41 -10.09 0.88
C ASP A 45 2.08 -10.88 2.16
N HIS A 46 1.01 -10.49 2.84
CA HIS A 46 0.52 -11.13 4.07
C HIS A 46 0.12 -12.60 3.90
N GLY A 47 -0.45 -12.98 2.75
CA GLY A 47 -0.94 -14.33 2.51
C GLY A 47 0.19 -15.32 2.17
N THR A 48 1.10 -14.93 1.29
CA THR A 48 2.21 -15.81 0.84
C THR A 48 3.52 -15.60 1.58
N ASN A 49 3.73 -14.44 2.21
CA ASN A 49 5.00 -14.01 2.78
C ASN A 49 6.18 -14.01 1.79
N VAL A 50 5.89 -14.07 0.48
CA VAL A 50 6.91 -14.08 -0.57
C VAL A 50 7.28 -12.64 -0.91
N PRO A 51 8.57 -12.25 -0.82
CA PRO A 51 9.01 -10.92 -1.23
C PRO A 51 8.95 -10.77 -2.76
N MET A 52 8.21 -9.74 -3.20
CA MET A 52 8.00 -9.39 -4.60
C MET A 52 8.66 -8.05 -4.91
N ARG A 53 9.56 -8.04 -5.90
CA ARG A 53 10.34 -6.86 -6.24
C ARG A 53 9.44 -5.78 -6.83
N MET A 54 9.50 -4.59 -6.27
CA MET A 54 8.74 -3.43 -6.74
C MET A 54 9.66 -2.52 -7.56
N THR A 55 9.20 -2.16 -8.75
CA THR A 55 9.88 -1.24 -9.66
C THR A 55 8.91 -0.16 -10.12
N ARG A 56 9.39 0.84 -10.87
CA ARG A 56 8.53 1.86 -11.49
C ARG A 56 7.62 1.32 -12.61
N SER A 57 7.83 0.08 -13.06
CA SER A 57 6.88 -0.57 -13.98
C SER A 57 5.58 -0.89 -13.24
N SER A 58 4.45 -0.55 -13.85
CA SER A 58 3.10 -0.87 -13.36
C SER A 58 2.67 -2.30 -13.66
N TYR A 59 3.32 -2.96 -14.63
CA TYR A 59 3.01 -4.35 -15.00
C TYR A 59 3.50 -5.33 -13.94
N MET A 60 2.64 -6.28 -13.58
CA MET A 60 3.05 -7.44 -12.80
C MET A 60 4.03 -8.31 -13.62
N ASN A 61 5.06 -8.82 -12.96
CA ASN A 61 5.82 -9.95 -13.48
C ASN A 61 5.18 -11.27 -13.03
N LYS A 62 5.60 -12.39 -13.64
CA LYS A 62 5.09 -13.73 -13.30
C LYS A 62 5.12 -14.04 -11.80
N LYS A 63 6.18 -13.64 -11.08
CA LYS A 63 6.27 -13.87 -9.63
C LYS A 63 5.19 -13.09 -8.88
N GLN A 64 4.88 -11.86 -9.29
CA GLN A 64 3.80 -11.08 -8.70
C GLN A 64 2.42 -11.68 -8.98
N GLU A 65 2.16 -12.08 -10.23
CA GLU A 65 0.89 -12.71 -10.61
C GLU A 65 0.61 -13.99 -9.82
N HIS A 66 1.65 -14.77 -9.49
CA HIS A 66 1.48 -16.04 -8.76
C HIS A 66 1.40 -15.89 -7.24
N ASN A 67 1.92 -14.80 -6.67
CA ASN A 67 2.10 -14.69 -5.21
C ASN A 67 1.33 -13.53 -4.55
N PHE A 68 0.83 -12.57 -5.33
CA PHE A 68 -0.02 -11.52 -4.80
C PHE A 68 -1.42 -12.07 -4.55
N THR A 69 -1.91 -11.94 -3.31
CA THR A 69 -3.18 -12.55 -2.89
C THR A 69 -4.37 -11.59 -2.95
N GLY A 70 -4.13 -10.30 -3.21
CA GLY A 70 -5.19 -9.30 -3.32
C GLY A 70 -5.85 -9.21 -4.69
N GLY A 71 -6.99 -8.52 -4.73
CA GLY A 71 -7.64 -8.12 -5.97
C GLY A 71 -7.03 -6.88 -6.62
N GLY A 72 -7.57 -6.49 -7.78
CA GLY A 72 -7.09 -5.35 -8.58
C GLY A 72 -7.08 -4.00 -7.82
N THR A 73 -8.09 -3.74 -6.98
CA THR A 73 -8.13 -2.53 -6.13
C THR A 73 -6.93 -2.44 -5.20
N MET A 74 -6.58 -3.56 -4.55
CA MET A 74 -5.44 -3.62 -3.64
C MET A 74 -4.12 -3.51 -4.38
N TRP A 75 -4.02 -4.10 -5.58
CA TRP A 75 -2.85 -3.92 -6.43
C TRP A 75 -2.66 -2.45 -6.84
N GLY A 76 -3.73 -1.77 -7.26
CA GLY A 76 -3.70 -0.34 -7.58
C GLY A 76 -3.17 0.50 -6.41
N LEU A 77 -3.64 0.23 -5.19
CA LEU A 77 -3.13 0.91 -4.00
C LEU A 77 -1.64 0.62 -3.73
N ILE A 78 -1.21 -0.64 -3.82
CA ILE A 78 0.22 -1.02 -3.68
C ILE A 78 1.09 -0.32 -4.75
N ARG A 79 0.56 -0.08 -5.94
CA ARG A 79 1.24 0.68 -6.98
C ARG A 79 1.34 2.17 -6.65
N ASP A 80 0.28 2.78 -6.13
CA ASP A 80 0.32 4.17 -5.65
C ASP A 80 1.33 4.35 -4.52
N PHE A 81 1.41 3.39 -3.58
CA PHE A 81 2.43 3.35 -2.53
C PHE A 81 3.83 3.22 -3.09
N THR A 82 4.02 2.34 -4.09
CA THR A 82 5.31 2.17 -4.76
C THR A 82 5.79 3.48 -5.40
N ASP A 83 4.90 4.18 -6.09
CA ASP A 83 5.21 5.45 -6.74
C ASP A 83 5.53 6.55 -5.71
N PHE A 84 4.79 6.60 -4.60
CA PHE A 84 5.09 7.47 -3.47
C PHE A 84 6.49 7.22 -2.91
N ILE A 85 6.85 5.96 -2.69
CA ILE A 85 8.18 5.56 -2.20
C ILE A 85 9.29 5.97 -3.20
N PHE A 86 9.00 5.94 -4.50
CA PHE A 86 9.93 6.40 -5.53
C PHE A 86 9.96 7.92 -5.74
N GLY A 87 9.20 8.70 -4.96
CA GLY A 87 9.29 10.16 -4.91
C GLY A 87 8.11 10.92 -5.54
N ASN A 88 7.03 10.24 -5.92
CA ASN A 88 5.83 10.90 -6.44
C ASN A 88 4.84 11.21 -5.32
N ASP A 89 4.89 12.44 -4.78
CA ASP A 89 4.01 12.90 -3.69
C ASP A 89 2.53 13.03 -4.10
N ASN A 90 2.21 12.83 -5.38
CA ASN A 90 0.84 12.85 -5.90
C ASN A 90 0.50 11.51 -6.54
N SER A 91 0.88 10.39 -5.92
CA SER A 91 0.62 9.05 -6.48
C SER A 91 -0.78 8.53 -6.22
N ASN A 92 -1.46 8.99 -5.17
CA ASN A 92 -2.76 8.45 -4.77
C ASN A 92 -3.79 8.46 -5.92
N GLY A 93 -4.33 7.29 -6.24
CA GLY A 93 -5.36 7.07 -7.25
C GLY A 93 -4.86 7.00 -8.68
N LYS A 94 -3.55 7.12 -8.94
CA LYS A 94 -2.99 7.11 -10.31
C LYS A 94 -2.97 5.73 -10.94
N ASN A 95 -2.90 4.67 -10.14
CA ASN A 95 -2.88 3.30 -10.62
C ASN A 95 -4.26 2.63 -10.60
N GLY A 96 -5.32 3.45 -10.68
CA GLY A 96 -6.71 3.01 -10.76
C GLY A 96 -7.43 2.98 -9.42
N TYR A 97 -8.76 2.73 -9.48
CA TYR A 97 -9.66 2.56 -8.33
C TYR A 97 -9.70 3.71 -7.31
N GLY A 98 -9.01 4.84 -7.51
CA GLY A 98 -9.11 6.04 -6.65
C GLY A 98 -8.28 6.01 -5.37
N GLY A 99 -7.44 4.99 -5.16
CA GLY A 99 -6.55 4.90 -4.00
C GLY A 99 -7.32 4.99 -2.66
N LEU A 100 -6.89 5.89 -1.78
CA LEU A 100 -7.55 6.12 -0.48
C LEU A 100 -8.92 6.82 -0.57
N TYR A 101 -9.32 7.28 -1.76
CA TYR A 101 -10.67 7.82 -2.01
C TYR A 101 -11.59 6.80 -2.67
N CYS A 102 -11.14 5.55 -2.86
CA CYS A 102 -11.97 4.48 -3.38
C CYS A 102 -13.17 4.21 -2.46
N THR A 103 -14.37 4.02 -3.03
CA THR A 103 -15.56 3.60 -2.28
C THR A 103 -15.66 2.08 -2.14
N HIS A 104 -14.80 1.31 -2.81
CA HIS A 104 -14.84 -0.15 -2.81
C HIS A 104 -14.16 -0.81 -1.61
N TRP A 105 -13.60 -0.05 -0.67
CA TRP A 105 -13.04 -0.62 0.57
C TRP A 105 -14.13 -1.26 1.46
N GLY A 106 -15.39 -0.86 1.29
CA GLY A 106 -16.50 -1.41 2.07
C GLY A 106 -16.38 -1.10 3.56
N TRP A 107 -15.72 0.03 3.87
CA TRP A 107 -15.60 0.65 5.18
C TRP A 107 -16.73 1.66 5.38
N SER A 108 -17.03 1.99 6.63
CA SER A 108 -17.93 3.10 6.99
C SER A 108 -17.42 4.45 6.48
N GLU A 109 -18.32 5.43 6.30
CA GLU A 109 -17.92 6.79 5.91
C GLU A 109 -16.96 7.42 6.92
N GLU A 110 -17.24 7.24 8.22
CA GLU A 110 -16.38 7.70 9.32
C GLU A 110 -15.01 7.00 9.28
N GLY A 111 -14.97 5.68 9.08
CA GLY A 111 -13.73 4.92 8.96
C GLY A 111 -12.88 5.38 7.77
N MET A 112 -13.54 5.65 6.63
CA MET A 112 -12.91 6.21 5.44
C MET A 112 -12.36 7.62 5.67
N GLU A 113 -13.08 8.47 6.42
CA GLU A 113 -12.63 9.80 6.80
C GLU A 113 -11.39 9.73 7.70
N LYS A 114 -11.46 8.99 8.81
CA LYS A 114 -10.35 8.80 9.75
C LYS A 114 -9.09 8.24 9.07
N MET A 115 -9.27 7.29 8.14
CA MET A 115 -8.16 6.75 7.36
C MET A 115 -7.46 7.82 6.53
N ARG A 116 -8.23 8.71 5.88
CA ARG A 116 -7.65 9.80 5.09
C ARG A 116 -7.01 10.87 5.97
N GLU A 117 -7.61 11.19 7.11
CA GLU A 117 -7.03 12.11 8.10
C GLU A 117 -5.69 11.58 8.61
N TYR A 118 -5.65 10.30 9.00
CA TYR A 118 -4.40 9.64 9.39
C TYR A 118 -3.37 9.68 8.26
N ALA A 119 -3.78 9.38 7.03
CA ALA A 119 -2.90 9.44 5.87
C ALA A 119 -2.34 10.85 5.60
N LYS A 120 -3.09 11.91 5.91
CA LYS A 120 -2.60 13.30 5.88
C LYS A 120 -1.62 13.59 7.02
N GLU A 121 -1.94 13.16 8.24
CA GLU A 121 -1.11 13.33 9.43
C GLU A 121 0.29 12.74 9.24
N ILE A 122 0.37 11.52 8.70
CA ILE A 122 1.65 10.86 8.46
C ILE A 122 2.35 11.32 7.17
N GLY A 123 1.74 12.21 6.39
CA GLY A 123 2.33 12.80 5.18
C GLY A 123 2.27 11.93 3.92
N TYR A 124 1.34 10.97 3.84
CA TYR A 124 1.04 10.25 2.59
C TYR A 124 0.12 11.08 1.67
N LEU A 125 -0.99 11.60 2.22
CA LEU A 125 -1.84 12.56 1.53
C LEU A 125 -1.40 13.98 1.84
N LYS A 126 -1.66 14.90 0.90
CA LYS A 126 -1.51 16.33 1.15
C LYS A 126 -2.65 16.83 2.01
N ALA A 127 -2.34 17.79 2.88
CA ALA A 127 -3.30 18.49 3.74
C ALA A 127 -4.42 19.13 2.91
#